data_AF-A0A2V8RP83-F1
#
_entry.id   AF-A0A2V8RP83-F1
#
_cell.length_a   1.000
_cell.length_b   1.000
_cell.length_c   1.000
_cell.angle_alpha   90.00
_cell.angle_beta   90.00
_cell.angle_gamma   90.00
#
_symmetry.space_group_name_H-M   'P 1'
#
loop_
_entity.id
_entity.type
_entity.pdbx_description
1 polymer ?
#
loop_
_entity_poly.entity_id
_entity_poly.type
_entity_poly.pdbx_seq_one_letter_code
_entity_poly.pdbx_strand_id
1 'polypeptide(L)'
;MSNAKLFLLVGGLIAGLCLLILLFVGAIAGIVFYSIEHSAATQAAENFLRHNETLKQDIGEVREFGWFISGQINAQGTDGVAGLRLKAIGTRRSAWTTVRLVYRNGGDWRVVGAWYVNAEGRTVPLLDPYTFESSAPSQEAVYSGTSDASFASDVLQSPEPVLVRFTQVNAGDSAGAFMRLATKYAGRVRFFELYIESNEATRRRYNVSIVPTYILFKDGAEQGRLAGARSEQDLSRLLDRQLQR
;
A
#
# COMPACT_ATOMS: atom_id res chain seq x y z
N MET A 1 25.05 -55.35 -22.15
CA MET A 1 25.63 -54.07 -21.68
C MET A 1 25.92 -54.23 -20.19
N SER A 2 27.13 -53.93 -19.69
CA SER A 2 27.45 -54.13 -18.26
C SER A 2 26.69 -53.13 -17.38
N ASN A 3 26.20 -53.56 -16.22
CA ASN A 3 25.48 -52.72 -15.25
C ASN A 3 26.27 -51.43 -14.92
N ALA A 4 27.60 -51.49 -14.87
CA ALA A 4 28.44 -50.32 -14.64
C ALA A 4 28.34 -49.25 -15.74
N LYS A 5 28.20 -49.64 -17.02
CA LYS A 5 27.99 -48.70 -18.13
C LYS A 5 26.60 -48.07 -18.09
N LEU A 6 25.59 -48.82 -17.64
CA LEU A 6 24.23 -48.32 -17.48
C LEU A 6 24.16 -47.29 -16.33
N PHE A 7 24.78 -47.57 -15.18
CA PHE A 7 24.83 -46.63 -14.06
C PHE A 7 25.56 -45.32 -14.40
N LEU A 8 26.67 -45.38 -15.15
CA LEU A 8 27.39 -44.17 -15.59
C LEU A 8 26.56 -43.32 -16.57
N LEU A 9 25.85 -43.95 -17.51
CA LEU A 9 24.98 -43.24 -18.46
C LEU A 9 23.79 -42.58 -17.75
N VAL A 10 23.13 -43.30 -16.84
CA VAL A 10 22.00 -42.78 -16.08
C VAL A 10 22.44 -41.66 -15.12
N GLY A 11 23.57 -41.84 -14.43
CA GLY A 11 24.13 -40.80 -13.55
C GLY A 11 24.52 -39.53 -14.29
N GLY A 12 25.15 -39.65 -15.47
CA GLY A 12 25.47 -38.50 -16.33
C GLY A 12 24.23 -37.78 -16.85
N LEU A 13 23.18 -38.53 -17.22
CA LEU A 13 21.90 -37.95 -17.65
C LEU A 13 21.22 -37.17 -16.52
N ILE A 14 21.19 -37.73 -15.30
CA ILE A 14 20.60 -37.07 -14.12
C ILE A 14 21.39 -35.81 -13.78
N ALA A 15 22.73 -35.88 -13.75
CA ALA A 15 23.57 -34.71 -13.46
C ALA A 15 23.39 -33.60 -14.52
N GLY A 16 23.32 -33.98 -15.80
CA GLY A 16 23.03 -33.06 -16.90
C GLY A 16 21.66 -32.39 -16.77
N LEU A 17 20.63 -33.16 -16.40
CA LEU A 17 19.28 -32.64 -16.18
C LEU A 17 19.23 -31.70 -14.96
N CYS A 18 19.88 -32.04 -13.85
CA CYS A 18 19.98 -31.17 -12.68
C CYS A 18 20.68 -29.83 -13.00
N LEU A 19 21.78 -29.87 -13.76
CA LEU A 19 22.47 -28.66 -14.20
C LEU A 19 21.57 -27.81 -15.09
N LEU A 20 20.86 -28.43 -16.03
CA LEU A 20 19.93 -27.74 -16.92
C LEU A 20 18.77 -27.10 -16.16
N ILE A 21 18.22 -27.78 -15.15
CA ILE A 21 17.19 -27.23 -14.26
C ILE A 21 17.74 -26.04 -13.47
N LEU A 22 18.94 -26.13 -12.90
CA LEU A 22 19.55 -25.02 -12.14
C LEU A 22 19.79 -23.79 -13.02
N LEU A 23 20.31 -23.99 -14.25
CA LEU A 23 20.51 -22.91 -15.22
C LEU A 23 19.17 -22.30 -15.64
N PHE A 24 18.15 -23.12 -15.87
CA PHE A 24 16.82 -22.67 -16.26
C PHE A 24 16.14 -21.88 -15.14
N VAL A 25 16.18 -22.38 -13.89
CA VAL A 25 15.65 -21.69 -12.71
C VAL A 25 16.41 -20.38 -12.47
N GLY A 26 17.73 -20.39 -12.59
CA GLY A 26 18.56 -19.19 -12.48
C GLY A 26 18.24 -18.15 -13.55
N ALA A 27 18.03 -18.58 -14.80
CA ALA A 27 17.66 -17.69 -15.90
C ALA A 27 16.25 -17.09 -15.71
N ILE A 28 15.26 -17.90 -15.32
CA ILE A 28 13.90 -17.41 -15.01
C ILE A 28 13.95 -16.42 -13.85
N ALA A 29 14.61 -16.77 -12.76
CA ALA A 29 14.78 -15.87 -11.62
C ALA A 29 15.43 -14.56 -12.07
N GLY A 30 16.53 -14.62 -12.82
CA GLY A 30 17.22 -13.46 -13.37
C GLY A 30 16.32 -12.56 -14.21
N ILE A 31 15.52 -13.12 -15.12
CA ILE A 31 14.59 -12.36 -15.97
C ILE A 31 13.49 -11.70 -15.13
N VAL A 32 12.89 -12.43 -14.19
CA VAL A 32 11.82 -11.89 -13.32
C VAL A 32 12.37 -10.77 -12.43
N PHE A 33 13.54 -10.97 -11.80
CA PHE A 33 14.17 -9.95 -10.96
C PHE A 33 14.58 -8.72 -11.77
N TYR A 34 15.18 -8.91 -12.95
CA TYR A 34 15.53 -7.82 -13.85
C TYR A 34 14.30 -6.99 -14.25
N SER A 35 13.19 -7.66 -14.58
CA SER A 35 11.93 -7.01 -14.94
C SER A 35 11.31 -6.20 -13.80
N ILE A 36 11.52 -6.59 -12.54
CA ILE A 36 10.99 -5.88 -11.36
C ILE A 36 11.87 -4.68 -11.03
N GLU A 37 13.19 -4.85 -11.02
CA GLU A 37 14.16 -3.76 -10.77
C GLU A 37 14.02 -2.64 -11.80
N HIS A 38 13.83 -3.01 -13.08
CA HIS A 38 13.69 -2.04 -14.17
C HIS A 38 12.24 -1.61 -14.42
N SER A 39 11.31 -1.97 -13.53
CA SER A 39 9.90 -1.60 -13.68
C SER A 39 9.68 -0.09 -13.55
N ALA A 40 8.68 0.44 -14.26
CA ALA A 40 8.29 1.84 -14.16
C ALA A 40 7.86 2.24 -12.73
N ALA A 41 7.25 1.31 -11.97
CA ALA A 41 6.88 1.51 -10.57
C ALA A 41 8.13 1.70 -9.69
N THR A 42 9.17 0.89 -9.91
CA THR A 42 10.44 1.01 -9.18
C THR A 42 11.11 2.34 -9.49
N GLN A 43 11.22 2.72 -10.75
CA GLN A 43 11.81 3.99 -11.16
C GLN A 43 11.08 5.20 -10.54
N ALA A 44 9.74 5.18 -10.52
CA ALA A 44 8.94 6.22 -9.89
C ALA A 44 9.18 6.29 -8.36
N ALA A 45 9.28 5.14 -7.69
CA ALA A 45 9.58 5.08 -6.26
C ALA A 45 10.98 5.60 -5.95
N GLU A 46 11.99 5.14 -6.68
CA GLU A 46 13.38 5.58 -6.52
C GLU A 46 13.53 7.09 -6.75
N ASN A 47 12.93 7.60 -7.83
CA ASN A 47 12.96 9.02 -8.15
C ASN A 47 12.35 9.85 -7.02
N PHE A 48 11.19 9.44 -6.49
CA PHE A 48 10.56 10.10 -5.35
C PHE A 48 11.47 10.10 -4.11
N LEU A 49 12.06 8.95 -3.77
CA LEU A 49 12.90 8.83 -2.57
C LEU A 49 14.19 9.66 -2.68
N ARG A 50 14.80 9.75 -3.86
CA ARG A 50 16.01 10.57 -4.10
C ARG A 50 15.77 12.06 -3.86
N HIS A 51 14.57 12.55 -4.17
CA HIS A 51 14.23 13.97 -4.07
C HIS A 51 13.46 14.33 -2.79
N ASN A 52 13.35 13.40 -1.85
CA ASN A 52 12.60 13.64 -0.62
C ASN A 52 13.47 14.30 0.46
N GLU A 53 13.15 15.55 0.79
CA GLU A 53 13.89 16.34 1.79
C GLU A 53 13.84 15.72 3.20
N THR A 54 12.70 15.19 3.64
CA THR A 54 12.57 14.53 4.95
C THR A 54 13.49 13.31 5.06
N LEU A 55 13.53 12.48 4.02
CA LEU A 55 14.41 11.32 3.98
C LEU A 55 15.88 11.75 3.98
N LYS A 56 16.22 12.72 3.14
CA LYS A 56 17.57 13.27 3.00
C LYS A 56 18.10 13.91 4.29
N GLN A 57 17.24 14.59 5.04
CA GLN A 57 17.60 15.18 6.33
C GLN A 57 18.05 14.11 7.34
N ASP A 58 17.46 12.91 7.31
CA ASP A 58 17.85 11.81 8.19
C ASP A 58 19.05 11.03 7.61
N ILE A 59 18.88 10.42 6.43
CA ILE A 59 19.85 9.43 5.94
C ILE A 59 20.98 10.02 5.09
N GLY A 60 20.93 11.32 4.79
CA GLY A 60 21.81 11.99 3.82
C GLY A 60 21.34 11.81 2.37
N GLU A 61 22.13 12.30 1.41
CA GLU A 61 21.82 12.16 -0.03
C GLU A 61 21.65 10.69 -0.39
N VAL A 62 20.53 10.32 -1.00
CA VAL A 62 20.26 8.95 -1.44
C VAL A 62 21.11 8.66 -2.67
N ARG A 63 22.12 7.80 -2.53
CA ARG A 63 23.03 7.43 -3.62
C ARG A 63 22.55 6.19 -4.36
N GLU A 64 22.17 5.19 -3.60
CA GLU A 64 21.89 3.85 -4.12
C GLU A 64 20.65 3.27 -3.43
N PHE A 65 20.08 2.25 -4.08
CA PHE A 65 19.05 1.41 -3.52
C PHE A 65 19.57 -0.01 -3.40
N GLY A 66 19.14 -0.72 -2.35
CA GLY A 66 19.49 -2.12 -2.18
C GLY A 66 18.88 -2.98 -3.29
N TRP A 67 19.64 -3.97 -3.75
CA TRP A 67 19.25 -4.93 -4.80
C TRP A 67 17.98 -5.73 -4.48
N PHE A 68 17.59 -5.80 -3.20
CA PHE A 68 16.38 -6.50 -2.78
C PHE A 68 15.21 -5.53 -2.67
N ILE A 69 14.36 -5.56 -3.69
CA ILE A 69 13.05 -4.92 -3.69
C ILE A 69 12.02 -6.00 -3.37
N SER A 70 11.28 -5.78 -2.29
CA SER A 70 10.15 -6.63 -1.92
C SER A 70 8.86 -5.86 -2.10
N GLY A 71 7.77 -6.54 -2.41
CA GLY A 71 6.51 -5.84 -2.64
C GLY A 71 5.51 -6.64 -3.43
N GLN A 72 4.35 -6.04 -3.62
CA GLN A 72 3.32 -6.57 -4.48
C GLN A 72 3.04 -5.53 -5.56
N ILE A 73 3.03 -5.97 -6.81
CA ILE A 73 2.58 -5.19 -7.96
C ILE A 73 1.36 -5.93 -8.49
N ASN A 74 0.21 -5.26 -8.49
CA ASN A 74 -1.01 -5.77 -9.09
C ASN A 74 -1.43 -4.80 -10.18
N ALA A 75 -1.25 -5.21 -11.43
CA ALA A 75 -1.60 -4.45 -12.62
C ALA A 75 -2.65 -5.25 -13.39
N GLN A 76 -3.84 -4.70 -13.58
CA GLN A 76 -4.92 -5.30 -14.36
C GLN A 76 -5.39 -4.30 -15.42
N GLY A 77 -5.15 -4.62 -16.69
CA GLY A 77 -5.51 -3.74 -17.80
C GLY A 77 -4.80 -2.38 -17.71
N THR A 78 -5.58 -1.31 -17.67
CA THR A 78 -5.09 0.08 -17.67
C THR A 78 -4.79 0.63 -16.28
N ASP A 79 -5.04 -0.14 -15.22
CA ASP A 79 -4.89 0.31 -13.84
C ASP A 79 -4.02 -0.64 -13.02
N GLY A 80 -3.34 -0.10 -12.02
CA GLY A 80 -2.61 -0.94 -11.09
C GLY A 80 -2.12 -0.23 -9.85
N VAL A 81 -1.77 -1.05 -8.86
CA VAL A 81 -1.31 -0.65 -7.54
C VAL A 81 -0.02 -1.39 -7.23
N ALA A 82 0.96 -0.68 -6.68
CA ALA A 82 2.20 -1.25 -6.22
C ALA A 82 2.49 -0.82 -4.79
N GLY A 83 2.95 -1.76 -3.97
CA GLY A 83 3.56 -1.47 -2.68
C GLY A 83 4.99 -1.99 -2.72
N LEU A 84 5.95 -1.07 -2.83
CA LEU A 84 7.37 -1.39 -2.93
C LEU A 84 8.07 -1.09 -1.62
N ARG A 85 8.80 -2.07 -1.11
CA ARG A 85 9.69 -1.95 0.04
C ARG A 85 11.12 -2.18 -0.42
N LEU A 86 11.91 -1.13 -0.33
CA LEU A 86 13.29 -1.07 -0.78
C LEU A 86 14.18 -0.41 0.28
N LYS A 87 15.47 -0.72 0.25
CA LYS A 87 16.45 -0.15 1.17
C LYS A 87 17.09 1.07 0.52
N ALA A 88 16.84 2.27 1.03
CA ALA A 88 17.53 3.48 0.60
C ALA A 88 18.90 3.55 1.28
N ILE A 89 19.97 3.74 0.49
CA ILE A 89 21.35 3.85 0.96
C ILE A 89 21.77 5.32 0.82
N GLY A 90 21.68 6.04 1.93
CA GLY A 90 22.09 7.44 2.02
C GLY A 90 23.55 7.60 2.44
N THR A 91 24.09 8.81 2.31
CA THR A 91 25.49 9.13 2.69
C THR A 91 25.79 8.98 4.17
N ARG A 92 24.78 9.02 5.05
CA ARG A 92 24.97 8.86 6.50
C ARG A 92 24.60 7.47 6.99
N ARG A 93 23.48 6.91 6.51
CA ARG A 93 23.01 5.58 6.88
C ARG A 93 22.06 5.01 5.83
N SER A 94 21.70 3.74 5.98
CA SER A 94 20.60 3.16 5.22
C SER A 94 19.29 3.18 6.01
N ALA A 95 18.16 3.20 5.31
CA ALA A 95 16.83 3.00 5.89
C ALA A 95 15.97 2.11 5.00
N TRP A 96 15.09 1.32 5.63
CA TRP A 96 14.01 0.65 4.91
C TRP A 96 12.90 1.65 4.63
N THR A 97 12.52 1.76 3.36
CA THR A 97 11.45 2.63 2.88
C THR A 97 10.34 1.79 2.28
N THR A 98 9.10 2.25 2.44
CA THR A 98 7.94 1.71 1.74
C THR A 98 7.31 2.82 0.91
N VAL A 99 7.03 2.52 -0.35
CA VAL A 99 6.40 3.43 -1.30
C VAL A 99 5.19 2.73 -1.90
N ARG A 100 4.03 3.36 -1.78
CA ARG A 100 2.78 2.94 -2.42
C ARG A 100 2.59 3.76 -3.69
N LEU A 101 2.32 3.08 -4.79
CA LEU A 101 2.10 3.71 -6.09
C LEU A 101 0.79 3.24 -6.71
N VAL A 102 0.22 4.09 -7.55
CA VAL A 102 -0.89 3.74 -8.43
C VAL A 102 -0.58 4.21 -9.84
N TYR A 103 -1.00 3.45 -10.85
CA TYR A 103 -1.13 3.94 -12.23
C TYR A 103 -2.58 3.71 -12.67
N ARG A 104 -3.12 4.64 -13.46
CA ARG A 104 -4.51 4.56 -13.95
C ARG A 104 -4.59 4.99 -15.40
N ASN A 105 -5.55 4.44 -16.14
CA ASN A 105 -5.81 4.76 -17.55
C ASN A 105 -4.57 4.64 -18.46
N GLY A 106 -3.63 3.74 -18.13
CA GLY A 106 -2.37 3.57 -18.86
C GLY A 106 -1.37 4.73 -18.71
N GLY A 107 -1.58 5.61 -17.74
CA GLY A 107 -0.65 6.69 -17.40
C GLY A 107 0.53 6.23 -16.53
N ASP A 108 1.35 7.19 -16.12
CA ASP A 108 2.54 6.92 -15.30
C ASP A 108 2.20 6.49 -13.86
N TRP A 109 3.09 5.72 -13.25
CA TRP A 109 3.05 5.40 -11.84
C TRP A 109 3.24 6.66 -11.00
N ARG A 110 2.31 6.88 -10.06
CA ARG A 110 2.34 8.01 -9.12
C ARG A 110 2.43 7.49 -7.70
N VAL A 111 3.34 8.06 -6.91
CA VAL A 111 3.48 7.75 -5.49
C VAL A 111 2.28 8.31 -4.75
N VAL A 112 1.53 7.48 -4.03
CA VAL A 112 0.33 7.89 -3.26
C VAL A 112 0.51 7.74 -1.75
N GLY A 113 1.62 7.16 -1.32
CA GLY A 113 1.97 7.03 0.08
C GLY A 113 3.43 6.63 0.20
N ALA A 114 4.16 7.20 1.16
CA ALA A 114 5.54 6.81 1.39
C ALA A 114 5.93 7.05 2.84
N TRP A 115 6.74 6.14 3.38
CA TRP A 115 7.30 6.25 4.73
C TRP A 115 8.60 5.47 4.83
N TYR A 116 9.37 5.74 5.88
CA TYR A 116 10.56 4.97 6.21
C TYR A 116 10.64 4.69 7.71
N VAL A 117 11.50 3.75 8.08
CA VAL A 117 11.80 3.46 9.48
C VAL A 117 13.10 4.19 9.86
N ASN A 118 13.00 5.08 10.84
CA ASN A 118 14.15 5.84 11.33
C ASN A 118 15.07 4.98 12.24
N ALA A 119 16.19 5.55 12.70
CA ALA A 119 17.14 4.84 13.56
C ALA A 119 16.54 4.40 14.92
N GLU A 120 15.47 5.06 15.36
CA GLU A 120 14.75 4.75 16.60
C GLU A 120 13.68 3.66 16.39
N GLY A 121 13.55 3.12 15.17
CA GLY A 121 12.52 2.15 14.81
C GLY A 121 11.13 2.77 14.58
N ARG A 122 11.02 4.11 14.55
CA ARG A 122 9.75 4.81 14.32
C ARG A 122 9.47 4.94 12.83
N THR A 123 8.20 4.82 12.47
CA THR A 123 7.74 5.10 11.10
C THR A 123 7.61 6.61 10.92
N VAL A 124 8.28 7.15 9.90
CA VAL A 124 8.25 8.57 9.56
C VAL A 124 7.65 8.73 8.16
N PRO A 125 6.55 9.50 8.01
CA PRO A 125 5.94 9.74 6.71
C PRO A 125 6.86 10.58 5.82
N LEU A 126 6.98 10.19 4.55
CA LEU A 126 7.73 10.91 3.52
C LEU A 126 6.81 11.70 2.58
N LEU A 127 5.52 11.39 2.60
CA LEU A 127 4.51 12.07 1.82
C LEU A 127 3.33 12.41 2.73
N ASP A 128 2.78 13.62 2.58
CA ASP A 128 1.53 13.98 3.25
C ASP A 128 0.43 13.05 2.73
N PRO A 129 -0.18 12.21 3.59
CA PRO A 129 -1.15 11.22 3.18
C PRO A 129 -2.43 11.80 2.54
N TYR A 130 -2.62 13.14 2.57
CA TYR A 130 -3.79 13.82 2.01
C TYR A 130 -3.52 14.59 0.72
N THR A 131 -2.26 14.74 0.30
CA THR A 131 -1.90 15.59 -0.86
C THR A 131 -2.32 15.04 -2.23
N PHE A 132 -2.73 13.77 -2.33
CA PHE A 132 -3.10 13.15 -3.62
C PHE A 132 -4.56 13.26 -4.04
N GLU A 133 -5.45 13.69 -3.16
CA GLU A 133 -6.86 13.86 -3.55
C GLU A 133 -7.17 15.17 -4.25
N SER A 134 -6.30 16.17 -4.11
CA SER A 134 -6.59 17.51 -4.60
C SER A 134 -6.23 17.75 -6.08
N SER A 135 -5.46 16.88 -6.74
CA SER A 135 -4.83 17.22 -8.05
C SER A 135 -5.00 16.22 -9.19
N ALA A 136 -5.82 15.17 -9.05
CA ALA A 136 -6.15 14.26 -10.15
C ALA A 136 -7.56 14.56 -10.72
N PRO A 137 -7.72 14.72 -12.05
CA PRO A 137 -9.04 14.84 -12.67
C PRO A 137 -9.74 13.47 -12.66
N SER A 138 -10.76 13.36 -11.80
CA SER A 138 -11.91 12.43 -11.80
C SER A 138 -11.82 11.13 -12.62
N GLN A 139 -11.33 10.06 -11.97
CA GLN A 139 -12.05 8.78 -11.84
C GLN A 139 -11.62 8.13 -10.52
N GLU A 140 -12.48 8.30 -9.53
CA GLU A 140 -12.50 7.93 -8.10
C GLU A 140 -11.46 6.91 -7.60
N ALA A 141 -10.57 7.35 -6.70
CA ALA A 141 -10.28 6.50 -5.56
C ALA A 141 -11.62 6.33 -4.82
N VAL A 142 -12.15 5.10 -4.76
CA VAL A 142 -13.51 4.89 -4.21
C VAL A 142 -13.58 5.23 -2.71
N TYR A 143 -12.42 5.41 -2.09
CA TYR A 143 -12.28 6.05 -0.80
C TYR A 143 -11.15 7.09 -0.84
N SER A 144 -11.31 8.08 0.02
CA SER A 144 -10.47 9.26 0.16
C SER A 144 -9.73 9.25 1.52
N GLY A 145 -8.87 10.22 1.80
CA GLY A 145 -8.24 10.50 3.07
C GLY A 145 -8.85 11.76 3.66
N THR A 146 -9.16 11.75 4.96
CA THR A 146 -9.60 12.95 5.67
C THR A 146 -8.69 13.26 6.87
N SER A 147 -8.57 14.54 7.21
CA SER A 147 -7.63 15.06 8.21
C SER A 147 -8.33 15.80 9.34
N ASP A 148 -7.61 16.16 10.41
CA ASP A 148 -8.14 17.03 11.49
C ASP A 148 -8.74 18.35 10.95
N ALA A 149 -8.14 18.92 9.90
CA ALA A 149 -8.60 20.16 9.30
C ALA A 149 -9.84 19.99 8.40
N SER A 150 -9.96 18.85 7.72
CA SER A 150 -11.00 18.60 6.73
C SER A 150 -12.14 17.70 7.24
N PHE A 151 -11.99 17.06 8.40
CA PHE A 151 -12.98 16.11 8.92
C PHE A 151 -14.39 16.69 9.02
N ALA A 152 -14.50 17.95 9.44
CA ALA A 152 -15.79 18.61 9.56
C ALA A 152 -16.52 18.73 8.22
N SER A 153 -15.83 19.17 7.17
CA SER A 153 -16.41 19.29 5.82
C SER A 153 -16.63 17.93 5.16
N ASP A 154 -15.65 17.03 5.29
CA ASP A 154 -15.63 15.75 4.58
C ASP A 154 -16.65 14.76 5.15
N VAL A 155 -16.77 14.74 6.49
CA VAL A 155 -17.51 13.71 7.23
C VAL A 155 -18.77 14.28 7.85
N LEU A 156 -18.66 15.37 8.62
CA LEU A 156 -19.78 15.85 9.44
C LEU A 156 -20.81 16.65 8.64
N GLN A 157 -20.37 17.33 7.59
CA GLN A 157 -21.22 18.12 6.70
C GLN A 157 -21.60 17.35 5.41
N SER A 158 -21.21 16.07 5.31
CA SER A 158 -21.52 15.26 4.14
C SER A 158 -23.03 15.04 4.00
N PRO A 159 -23.61 15.26 2.81
CA PRO A 159 -25.02 14.94 2.54
C PRO A 159 -25.28 13.43 2.46
N GLU A 160 -24.22 12.65 2.20
CA GLU A 160 -24.27 11.19 2.15
C GLU A 160 -23.71 10.59 3.45
N PRO A 161 -24.15 9.38 3.86
CA PRO A 161 -23.50 8.64 4.94
C PRO A 161 -22.01 8.43 4.66
N VAL A 162 -21.18 8.49 5.70
CA VAL A 162 -19.73 8.44 5.59
C VAL A 162 -19.15 7.36 6.48
N LEU A 163 -18.43 6.39 5.89
CA LEU A 163 -17.66 5.42 6.65
C LEU A 163 -16.19 5.85 6.73
N VAL A 164 -15.72 6.16 7.94
CA VAL A 164 -14.32 6.51 8.19
C VAL A 164 -13.57 5.31 8.79
N ARG A 165 -12.48 4.89 8.15
CA ARG A 165 -11.49 3.95 8.70
C ARG A 165 -10.35 4.71 9.36
N PHE A 166 -10.37 4.74 10.69
CA PHE A 166 -9.24 5.16 11.50
C PHE A 166 -8.16 4.08 11.45
N THR A 167 -6.99 4.42 10.93
CA THR A 167 -5.94 3.46 10.58
C THR A 167 -4.54 4.02 10.84
N GLN A 168 -3.54 3.17 10.68
CA GLN A 168 -2.13 3.55 10.63
C GLN A 168 -1.58 3.33 9.21
N VAL A 169 -0.47 3.98 8.90
CA VAL A 169 0.19 3.91 7.58
C VAL A 169 0.60 2.47 7.20
N ASN A 170 0.89 1.63 8.20
CA ASN A 170 1.31 0.23 8.05
C ASN A 170 0.20 -0.82 8.28
N ALA A 171 -1.09 -0.46 8.17
CA ALA A 171 -2.16 -1.44 8.36
C ALA A 171 -2.23 -2.41 7.16
N GLY A 172 -1.85 -3.68 7.36
CA GLY A 172 -1.82 -4.76 6.36
C GLY A 172 -3.18 -5.13 5.72
N ASP A 173 -3.48 -6.43 5.57
CA ASP A 173 -4.61 -7.00 4.78
C ASP A 173 -6.02 -6.41 5.04
N SER A 174 -6.25 -5.66 6.12
CA SER A 174 -7.52 -4.97 6.43
C SER A 174 -7.92 -3.88 5.42
N ALA A 175 -7.02 -3.46 4.53
CA ALA A 175 -7.36 -2.51 3.48
C ALA A 175 -8.24 -3.09 2.37
N GLY A 176 -8.12 -4.40 2.10
CA GLY A 176 -8.82 -5.05 0.99
C GLY A 176 -10.35 -5.02 1.14
N ALA A 177 -10.86 -5.34 2.34
CA ALA A 177 -12.30 -5.33 2.60
C ALA A 177 -12.90 -3.91 2.48
N PHE A 178 -12.18 -2.90 2.97
CA PHE A 178 -12.61 -1.50 2.91
C PHE A 178 -12.71 -1.01 1.46
N MET A 179 -11.69 -1.31 0.63
CA MET A 179 -11.68 -0.93 -0.78
C MET A 179 -12.83 -1.58 -1.57
N ARG A 180 -13.09 -2.88 -1.35
CA ARG A 180 -14.19 -3.57 -2.05
C ARG A 180 -15.56 -3.01 -1.66
N LEU A 181 -15.74 -2.65 -0.39
CA LEU A 181 -16.98 -1.99 0.07
C LEU A 181 -17.14 -0.62 -0.54
N ALA A 182 -16.07 0.16 -0.60
CA ALA A 182 -16.10 1.46 -1.24
C ALA A 182 -16.64 1.31 -2.68
N THR A 183 -16.10 0.38 -3.47
CA THR A 183 -16.62 0.04 -4.82
C THR A 183 -18.09 -0.38 -4.80
N LYS A 184 -18.49 -1.26 -3.89
CA LYS A 184 -19.87 -1.78 -3.81
C LYS A 184 -20.90 -0.71 -3.41
N TYR A 185 -20.50 0.28 -2.62
CA TYR A 185 -21.38 1.33 -2.09
C TYR A 185 -21.15 2.70 -2.72
N ALA A 186 -20.41 2.77 -3.84
CA ALA A 186 -20.18 3.99 -4.60
C ALA A 186 -21.51 4.72 -4.90
N GLY A 187 -21.51 6.04 -4.69
CA GLY A 187 -22.68 6.91 -4.85
C GLY A 187 -23.77 6.75 -3.78
N ARG A 188 -23.55 5.93 -2.74
CA ARG A 188 -24.50 5.75 -1.62
C ARG A 188 -23.86 6.01 -0.26
N VAL A 189 -22.58 5.73 -0.13
CA VAL A 189 -21.78 5.96 1.07
C VAL A 189 -20.43 6.48 0.64
N ARG A 190 -19.95 7.54 1.29
CA ARG A 190 -18.59 8.04 1.12
C ARG A 190 -17.64 7.31 2.06
N PHE A 191 -16.45 7.01 1.58
CA PHE A 191 -15.45 6.27 2.36
C PHE A 191 -14.22 7.15 2.56
N PHE A 192 -13.76 7.25 3.81
CA PHE A 192 -12.52 7.94 4.12
C PHE A 192 -11.58 7.09 4.98
N GLU A 193 -10.28 7.23 4.79
CA GLU A 193 -9.25 6.80 5.71
C GLU A 193 -8.75 8.00 6.52
N LEU A 194 -8.48 7.77 7.81
CA LEU A 194 -7.85 8.76 8.67
C LEU A 194 -6.66 8.12 9.37
N TYR A 195 -5.47 8.68 9.14
CA TYR A 195 -4.23 8.19 9.71
C TYR A 195 -4.05 8.75 11.13
N ILE A 196 -4.14 7.89 12.13
CA ILE A 196 -4.28 8.32 13.52
C ILE A 196 -3.02 9.02 14.07
N GLU A 197 -1.85 8.77 13.49
CA GLU A 197 -0.58 9.38 13.88
C GLU A 197 -0.53 10.87 13.51
N SER A 198 -1.15 11.25 12.41
CA SER A 198 -1.16 12.63 11.90
C SER A 198 -2.40 13.44 12.33
N ASN A 199 -3.38 12.79 12.98
CA ASN A 199 -4.71 13.36 13.26
C ASN A 199 -5.15 13.10 14.69
N GLU A 200 -4.34 13.58 15.64
CA GLU A 200 -4.53 13.27 17.05
C GLU A 200 -5.79 13.91 17.63
N ALA A 201 -6.21 15.10 17.14
CA ALA A 201 -7.39 15.77 17.66
C ALA A 201 -8.65 14.95 17.36
N THR A 202 -8.81 14.49 16.12
CA THR A 202 -9.94 13.65 15.71
C THR A 202 -9.87 12.27 16.36
N ARG A 203 -8.68 11.66 16.44
CA ARG A 203 -8.46 10.40 17.16
C ARG A 203 -8.94 10.48 18.61
N ARG A 204 -8.57 11.55 19.34
CA ARG A 204 -8.99 11.78 20.74
C ARG A 204 -10.49 12.07 20.83
N ARG A 205 -11.02 12.91 19.94
CA ARG A 205 -12.45 13.28 19.91
C ARG A 205 -13.37 12.05 19.80
N TYR A 206 -13.00 11.08 18.97
CA TYR A 206 -13.78 9.85 18.81
C TYR A 206 -13.31 8.68 19.68
N ASN A 207 -12.35 8.93 20.57
CA ASN A 207 -11.77 7.96 21.49
C ASN A 207 -11.29 6.68 20.79
N VAL A 208 -10.53 6.83 19.70
CA VAL A 208 -9.98 5.70 18.95
C VAL A 208 -8.65 5.27 19.56
N SER A 209 -8.67 4.12 20.24
CA SER A 209 -7.51 3.48 20.87
C SER A 209 -7.06 2.19 20.16
N ILE A 210 -7.94 1.58 19.36
CA ILE A 210 -7.68 0.34 18.62
C ILE A 210 -7.76 0.66 17.12
N VAL A 211 -6.81 0.16 16.33
CA VAL A 211 -6.79 0.29 14.87
C VAL A 211 -6.78 -1.10 14.20
N PRO A 212 -7.44 -1.28 13.04
CA PRO A 212 -8.33 -0.30 12.42
C PRO A 212 -9.62 -0.13 13.24
N THR A 213 -10.23 1.05 13.21
CA THR A 213 -11.60 1.27 13.70
C THR A 213 -12.41 1.91 12.59
N TYR A 214 -13.60 1.38 12.34
CA TYR A 214 -14.54 1.87 11.34
C TYR A 214 -15.68 2.57 12.05
N ILE A 215 -15.94 3.83 11.72
CA ILE A 215 -17.03 4.63 12.29
C ILE A 215 -17.90 5.13 11.15
N LEU A 216 -19.20 4.86 11.22
CA LEU A 216 -20.19 5.34 10.27
C LEU A 216 -20.83 6.62 10.80
N PHE A 217 -20.86 7.65 9.96
CA PHE A 217 -21.50 8.93 10.20
C PHE A 217 -22.66 9.13 9.25
N LYS A 218 -23.73 9.78 9.72
CA LYS A 218 -24.88 10.24 8.93
C LYS A 218 -25.45 11.47 9.65
N ASP A 219 -25.78 12.52 8.91
CA ASP A 219 -26.31 13.78 9.44
C ASP A 219 -25.41 14.40 10.52
N GLY A 220 -24.09 14.31 10.34
CA GLY A 220 -23.10 14.81 11.29
C GLY A 220 -22.98 14.04 12.61
N ALA A 221 -23.70 12.94 12.77
CA ALA A 221 -23.68 12.12 13.97
C ALA A 221 -23.14 10.71 13.70
N GLU A 222 -22.52 10.12 14.73
CA GLU A 222 -22.09 8.73 14.70
C GLU A 222 -23.31 7.79 14.77
N GLN A 223 -23.41 6.89 13.78
CA GLN A 223 -24.49 5.91 13.65
C GLN A 223 -24.07 4.51 14.11
N GLY A 224 -22.76 4.28 14.28
CA GLY A 224 -22.21 3.04 14.78
C GLY A 224 -20.72 2.88 14.47
N ARG A 225 -20.06 1.99 15.20
CA ARG A 225 -18.64 1.70 15.03
C ARG A 225 -18.31 0.22 15.17
N LEU A 226 -17.20 -0.20 14.56
CA LEU A 226 -16.59 -1.51 14.70
C LEU A 226 -15.07 -1.36 14.86
N ALA A 227 -14.51 -1.90 15.94
CA ALA A 227 -13.07 -1.81 16.24
C ALA A 227 -12.34 -3.13 15.96
N GLY A 228 -11.11 -3.04 15.44
CA GLY A 228 -10.28 -4.17 15.03
C GLY A 228 -10.54 -4.62 13.59
N ALA A 229 -9.78 -5.63 13.14
CA ALA A 229 -9.98 -6.23 11.82
C ALA A 229 -11.41 -6.80 11.69
N ARG A 230 -12.06 -6.49 10.57
CA ARG A 230 -13.44 -6.90 10.30
C ARG A 230 -13.59 -7.48 8.91
N SER A 231 -14.52 -8.42 8.79
CA SER A 231 -14.87 -8.98 7.49
C SER A 231 -15.67 -7.97 6.67
N GLU A 232 -15.68 -8.14 5.35
CA GLU A 232 -16.53 -7.36 4.45
C GLU A 232 -18.02 -7.49 4.80
N GLN A 233 -18.43 -8.67 5.31
CA GLN A 233 -19.79 -8.93 5.72
C GLN A 233 -20.18 -8.11 6.96
N ASP A 234 -19.31 -8.01 7.96
CA ASP A 234 -19.58 -7.23 9.19
C ASP A 234 -19.77 -5.75 8.86
N LEU A 235 -18.90 -5.21 8.02
CA LEU A 235 -18.96 -3.82 7.57
C LEU A 235 -20.18 -3.58 6.68
N SER A 236 -20.51 -4.49 5.75
CA SER A 236 -21.75 -4.40 4.95
C SER A 236 -22.98 -4.32 5.85
N ARG A 237 -23.07 -5.18 6.88
CA ARG A 237 -24.20 -5.17 7.83
C ARG A 237 -24.32 -3.85 8.59
N LEU A 238 -23.20 -3.22 8.96
CA LEU A 238 -23.20 -1.90 9.59
C LEU A 238 -23.80 -0.85 8.63
N LEU A 239 -23.37 -0.85 7.37
CA LEU A 239 -23.86 0.07 6.34
C LEU A 239 -25.33 -0.16 6.02
N ASP A 240 -25.72 -1.40 5.69
CA ASP A 240 -27.07 -1.75 5.23
C ASP A 240 -28.13 -1.39 6.28
N ARG A 241 -27.83 -1.58 7.57
CA ARG A 241 -28.74 -1.24 8.67
C ARG A 241 -29.14 0.24 8.68
N GLN A 242 -28.22 1.12 8.28
CA GLN A 242 -28.42 2.57 8.32
C GLN A 242 -28.87 3.16 6.98
N LEU A 243 -28.76 2.39 5.90
CA LEU A 243 -29.25 2.74 4.57
C LEU A 243 -30.71 2.32 4.33
N GLN A 244 -31.22 1.34 5.09
CA GLN A 244 -32.60 0.85 5.00
C GLN A 244 -33.60 1.59 5.91
N ARG A 245 -33.15 2.63 6.62
CA ARG A 245 -33.96 3.50 7.48
C ARG A 245 -33.91 4.94 6.98
#